data_AF-A0A364K5Z2-F1
#
_entry.id   AF-A0A364K5Z2-F1
#
_cell.length_a   1.000
_cell.length_b   1.000
_cell.length_c   1.000
_cell.angle_alpha   90.00
_cell.angle_beta   90.00
_cell.angle_gamma   90.00
#
_symmetry.space_group_name_H-M   'P 1'
#
loop_
_entity.id
_entity.type
_entity.pdbx_description
1 polymer ?
#
loop_
_entity_poly.entity_id
_entity_poly.type
_entity_poly.pdbx_seq_one_letter_code
_entity_poly.pdbx_strand_id
1 'polypeptide(L)'
;MIEKYLQNLNISPSDIQPSLKFLARLQNNHLQRIPFSNLEYFRFGSKWIDFNNAFSLIDPVLKGRGGICFHLNYAFYCLLNSIGFHCDLIGCLIEESDIDHMAIVVHLDDQLYYVDVGYGFYFIYQPLPIMDGIYKDRSGIYKVEKAEDHFVIRKQYKRKWIHKLSINLIPRDIRDFRQTYWKHINNGGYLSKRTIFSIYTLNGFIIFSDNSLTIYEGQDCFKYKLPLWRG
;
A
#
# COMPACT_ATOMS: atom_id res chain seq x y z
N MET A 1 -8.82 11.11 15.59
CA MET A 1 -8.34 10.12 14.60
C MET A 1 -7.42 10.77 13.57
N ILE A 2 -7.93 11.80 12.86
CA ILE A 2 -7.21 12.52 11.80
C ILE A 2 -5.95 13.22 12.32
N GLU A 3 -6.05 13.99 13.41
CA GLU A 3 -4.91 14.72 13.99
C GLU A 3 -3.74 13.78 14.34
N LYS A 4 -4.04 12.66 15.01
CA LYS A 4 -3.03 11.64 15.34
C LYS A 4 -2.38 11.07 14.09
N TYR A 5 -3.15 10.86 13.02
CA TYR A 5 -2.60 10.37 11.77
C TYR A 5 -1.70 11.43 11.11
N LEU A 6 -2.14 12.68 11.02
CA LEU A 6 -1.33 13.79 10.50
C LEU A 6 -0.03 13.95 11.30
N GLN A 7 -0.08 13.82 12.63
CA GLN A 7 1.09 13.79 13.50
C GLN A 7 2.03 12.63 13.15
N ASN A 8 1.50 11.41 12.99
CA ASN A 8 2.29 10.25 12.55
C ASN A 8 2.91 10.47 11.16
N LEU A 9 2.29 11.28 10.30
CA LEU A 9 2.81 11.63 8.98
C LEU A 9 3.69 12.90 8.98
N ASN A 10 3.91 13.53 10.14
CA ASN A 10 4.60 14.80 10.28
C ASN A 10 4.02 15.89 9.35
N ILE A 11 2.70 16.05 9.37
CA ILE A 11 1.96 17.07 8.62
C ILE A 11 1.28 18.01 9.62
N SER A 12 1.54 19.32 9.47
CA SER A 12 0.81 20.33 10.22
C SER A 12 -0.60 20.49 9.64
N PRO A 13 -1.65 20.67 10.47
CA PRO A 13 -2.99 21.01 9.99
C PRO A 13 -3.02 22.25 9.08
N SER A 14 -2.13 23.22 9.32
CA SER A 14 -1.99 24.42 8.47
C SER A 14 -1.54 24.14 7.05
N ASP A 15 -0.89 22.99 6.81
CA ASP A 15 -0.34 22.65 5.51
C ASP A 15 -1.33 21.87 4.63
N ILE A 16 -2.56 21.64 5.12
CA ILE A 16 -3.60 20.91 4.39
C ILE A 16 -4.09 21.78 3.24
N GLN A 17 -3.74 21.36 2.03
CA GLN A 17 -4.16 21.98 0.77
C GLN A 17 -4.30 20.87 -0.29
N PRO A 18 -5.52 20.34 -0.53
CA PRO A 18 -5.75 19.29 -1.52
C PRO A 18 -5.18 19.66 -2.89
N SER A 19 -4.13 18.95 -3.28
CA SER A 19 -3.38 19.18 -4.51
C SER A 19 -2.52 17.96 -4.78
N LEU A 20 -2.04 17.80 -6.02
CA LEU A 20 -1.20 16.66 -6.38
C LEU A 20 0.10 16.65 -5.57
N LYS A 21 0.69 17.84 -5.37
CA LYS A 21 1.91 18.01 -4.55
C LYS A 21 1.68 17.61 -3.09
N PHE A 22 0.52 17.95 -2.54
CA PHE A 22 0.20 17.58 -1.16
C PHE A 22 -0.10 16.08 -1.03
N LEU A 23 -0.85 15.50 -1.97
CA LEU A 23 -1.14 14.07 -2.03
C LEU A 23 0.16 13.25 -2.13
N ALA A 24 1.06 13.66 -3.01
CA ALA A 24 2.43 13.15 -3.13
C ALA A 24 3.19 13.17 -1.81
N ARG A 25 3.18 14.31 -1.10
CA ARG A 25 3.83 14.45 0.20
C ARG A 25 3.22 13.51 1.24
N LEU A 26 1.90 13.39 1.29
CA LEU A 26 1.19 12.50 2.22
C LEU A 26 1.55 11.03 1.99
N GLN A 27 1.44 10.55 0.75
CA GLN A 27 1.76 9.17 0.38
C GLN A 27 3.22 8.86 0.73
N ASN A 28 4.12 9.76 0.36
CA ASN A 28 5.54 9.62 0.63
C ASN A 28 5.88 9.58 2.13
N ASN A 29 5.23 10.44 2.93
CA ASN A 29 5.42 10.46 4.37
C ASN A 29 4.85 9.20 5.05
N HIS A 30 3.71 8.69 4.58
CA HIS A 30 3.14 7.45 5.08
C HIS A 30 4.10 6.29 4.86
N LEU A 31 4.52 6.09 3.62
CA LEU A 31 5.41 5.01 3.21
C LEU A 31 6.71 4.94 4.04
N GLN A 32 7.24 6.08 4.47
CA GLN A 32 8.48 6.17 5.25
C GLN A 32 8.29 6.04 6.78
N ARG A 33 7.05 6.08 7.28
CA ARG A 33 6.79 6.16 8.73
C ARG A 33 5.91 5.03 9.25
N ILE A 34 5.08 4.46 8.40
CA ILE A 34 4.15 3.40 8.77
C ILE A 34 4.49 2.17 7.91
N PRO A 35 4.88 1.06 8.54
CA PRO A 35 5.34 -0.12 7.82
C PRO A 35 4.17 -0.92 7.24
N PHE A 36 4.44 -1.62 6.15
CA PHE A 36 3.70 -2.84 5.85
C PHE A 36 4.10 -3.91 6.84
N SER A 37 3.13 -4.55 7.49
CA SER A 37 3.41 -5.63 8.44
C SER A 37 2.23 -6.58 8.58
N ASN A 38 2.50 -7.88 8.54
CA ASN A 38 1.52 -8.92 8.90
C ASN A 38 1.80 -9.56 10.26
N LEU A 39 2.67 -8.99 11.09
CA LEU A 39 3.09 -9.61 12.36
C LEU A 39 1.91 -9.84 13.32
N GLU A 40 0.95 -8.93 13.32
CA GLU A 40 -0.24 -9.03 14.17
C GLU A 40 -1.16 -10.20 13.74
N TYR A 41 -1.11 -10.64 12.47
CA TYR A 41 -1.81 -11.86 12.03
C TYR A 41 -1.36 -13.07 12.85
N PHE A 42 -0.05 -13.21 13.11
CA PHE A 42 0.47 -14.35 13.86
C PHE A 42 0.10 -14.30 15.35
N ARG A 43 -0.39 -13.17 15.85
CA ARG A 43 -0.89 -13.00 17.21
C ARG A 43 -2.39 -13.25 17.32
N PHE A 44 -3.17 -12.74 16.37
CA PHE A 44 -4.64 -12.73 16.44
C PHE A 44 -5.32 -13.69 15.45
N GLY A 45 -4.56 -14.31 14.55
CA GLY A 45 -5.06 -15.17 13.49
C GLY A 45 -6.01 -14.44 12.55
N SER A 46 -7.02 -15.18 12.06
CA SER A 46 -8.06 -14.65 11.16
C SER A 46 -8.95 -13.57 11.77
N LYS A 47 -8.95 -13.43 13.10
CA LYS A 47 -9.70 -12.40 13.82
C LYS A 47 -8.99 -11.05 13.88
N TRP A 48 -7.80 -10.93 13.28
CA TRP A 48 -7.05 -9.69 13.27
C TRP A 48 -7.81 -8.55 12.59
N ILE A 49 -8.53 -8.84 11.52
CA ILE A 49 -9.34 -7.85 10.78
C ILE A 49 -10.83 -8.11 11.00
N ASP A 50 -11.57 -7.07 11.37
CA ASP A 50 -13.03 -7.05 11.32
C ASP A 50 -13.53 -5.97 10.36
N PHE A 51 -13.99 -6.40 9.19
CA PHE A 51 -14.52 -5.53 8.14
C PHE A 51 -15.82 -4.79 8.52
N ASN A 52 -16.48 -5.19 9.61
CA ASN A 52 -17.64 -4.46 10.14
C ASN A 52 -17.25 -3.39 11.16
N ASN A 53 -15.97 -3.36 11.57
CA ASN A 53 -15.45 -2.44 12.55
C ASN A 53 -14.30 -1.62 11.96
N ALA A 54 -14.63 -0.43 11.45
CA ALA A 54 -13.66 0.49 10.87
C ALA A 54 -12.50 0.83 11.82
N PHE A 55 -12.75 0.86 13.14
CA PHE A 55 -11.67 1.13 14.10
C PHE A 55 -10.61 0.02 14.12
N SER A 56 -11.01 -1.24 13.91
CA SER A 56 -10.06 -2.38 13.84
C SER A 56 -9.07 -2.22 12.69
N LEU A 57 -9.52 -1.66 11.57
CA LEU A 57 -8.70 -1.41 10.37
C LEU A 57 -7.75 -0.22 10.54
N ILE A 58 -8.16 0.80 11.29
CA ILE A 58 -7.45 2.07 11.37
C ILE A 58 -6.51 2.13 12.59
N ASP A 59 -6.88 1.54 13.73
CA ASP A 59 -6.12 1.63 14.99
C ASP A 59 -4.65 1.16 14.88
N PRO A 60 -4.31 0.05 14.19
CA PRO A 60 -2.92 -0.37 14.03
C PRO A 60 -2.06 0.70 13.32
N VAL A 61 -2.63 1.37 12.33
CA VAL A 61 -1.99 2.46 11.57
C VAL A 61 -1.77 3.69 12.46
N LEU A 62 -2.79 4.09 13.22
CA LEU A 62 -2.67 5.23 14.16
C LEU A 62 -1.66 4.97 15.28
N LYS A 63 -1.44 3.72 15.66
CA LYS A 63 -0.42 3.33 16.65
C LYS A 63 0.96 3.12 16.05
N GLY A 64 1.14 3.33 14.74
CA GLY A 64 2.41 3.12 14.03
C GLY A 64 2.82 1.65 13.90
N ARG A 65 1.93 0.70 14.24
CA ARG A 65 2.19 -0.74 14.09
C ARG A 65 2.16 -1.18 12.63
N GLY A 66 1.52 -0.37 11.78
CA GLY A 66 1.33 -0.69 10.37
C GLY A 66 0.20 -1.68 10.14
N GLY A 67 0.32 -2.46 9.08
CA GLY A 67 -0.64 -3.49 8.71
C GLY A 67 -0.43 -3.96 7.28
N ILE A 68 -1.40 -4.71 6.75
CA ILE A 68 -1.47 -5.06 5.33
C ILE A 68 -2.33 -4.05 4.55
N CYS A 69 -2.51 -4.26 3.25
CA CYS A 69 -3.23 -3.36 2.35
C CYS A 69 -4.58 -2.87 2.91
N PHE A 70 -5.38 -3.75 3.53
CA PHE A 70 -6.66 -3.38 4.13
C PHE A 70 -6.55 -2.37 5.26
N HIS A 71 -5.53 -2.43 6.10
CA HIS A 71 -5.32 -1.44 7.15
C HIS A 71 -4.78 -0.13 6.56
N LEU A 72 -3.73 -0.26 5.75
CA LEU A 72 -2.94 0.88 5.28
C LEU A 72 -3.75 1.75 4.32
N ASN A 73 -4.33 1.14 3.28
CA ASN A 73 -5.09 1.88 2.27
C ASN A 73 -6.46 2.32 2.81
N TYR A 74 -7.12 1.56 3.69
CA TYR A 74 -8.36 2.02 4.29
C TYR A 74 -8.14 3.21 5.23
N ALA A 75 -7.13 3.14 6.10
CA ALA A 75 -6.80 4.27 6.95
C ALA A 75 -6.43 5.50 6.10
N PHE A 76 -5.59 5.33 5.08
CA PHE A 76 -5.19 6.43 4.20
C PHE A 76 -6.38 7.01 3.42
N TYR A 77 -7.29 6.18 2.92
CA TYR A 77 -8.58 6.59 2.33
C TYR A 77 -9.42 7.44 3.30
N CYS A 78 -9.56 7.00 4.56
CA CYS A 78 -10.29 7.78 5.57
C CYS A 78 -9.61 9.14 5.83
N LEU A 79 -8.27 9.17 5.88
CA LEU A 79 -7.51 10.41 6.02
C LEU A 79 -7.77 11.34 4.84
N LEU A 80 -7.61 10.85 3.60
CA LEU A 80 -7.78 11.63 2.37
C LEU A 80 -9.17 12.26 2.27
N ASN A 81 -10.24 11.47 2.47
CA ASN A 81 -11.61 11.98 2.49
C ASN A 81 -11.79 13.06 3.56
N SER A 82 -11.23 12.84 4.76
CA SER A 82 -11.41 13.77 5.88
C SER A 82 -10.72 15.13 5.70
N ILE A 83 -9.72 15.20 4.81
CA ILE A 83 -8.96 16.43 4.53
C ILE A 83 -9.31 17.02 3.16
N GLY A 84 -10.42 16.59 2.57
CA GLY A 84 -11.02 17.22 1.39
C GLY A 84 -10.62 16.65 0.03
N PHE A 85 -9.94 15.50 -0.02
CA PHE A 85 -9.79 14.77 -1.28
C PHE A 85 -11.06 13.98 -1.61
N HIS A 86 -11.42 13.93 -2.89
CA HIS A 86 -12.39 12.98 -3.39
C HIS A 86 -11.67 11.70 -3.83
N CYS A 87 -11.99 10.56 -3.21
CA CYS A 87 -11.33 9.31 -3.52
C CYS A 87 -12.21 8.09 -3.28
N ASP A 88 -11.89 7.01 -3.99
CA ASP A 88 -12.58 5.72 -3.93
C ASP A 88 -11.61 4.59 -3.56
N LEU A 89 -12.10 3.56 -2.87
CA LEU A 89 -11.39 2.29 -2.77
C LEU A 89 -11.65 1.47 -4.04
N ILE A 90 -10.61 0.81 -4.54
CA ILE A 90 -10.71 -0.08 -5.70
C ILE A 90 -10.07 -1.43 -5.43
N GLY A 91 -10.52 -2.45 -6.17
CA GLY A 91 -9.89 -3.76 -6.20
C GLY A 91 -8.86 -3.86 -7.32
N CYS A 92 -7.75 -4.51 -7.04
CA CYS A 92 -6.66 -4.72 -7.99
C CYS A 92 -6.31 -6.20 -8.10
N LEU A 93 -5.90 -6.62 -9.29
CA LEU A 93 -5.55 -7.99 -9.62
C LEU A 93 -4.04 -8.08 -9.90
N ILE A 94 -3.34 -8.94 -9.16
CA ILE A 94 -1.91 -9.19 -9.33
C ILE A 94 -1.75 -10.51 -10.09
N GLU A 95 -1.50 -10.45 -11.40
CA GLU A 95 -1.28 -11.65 -12.27
C GLU A 95 -2.39 -12.73 -12.29
N GLU A 96 -3.45 -12.58 -11.48
CA GLU A 96 -4.56 -13.52 -11.30
C GLU A 96 -5.89 -12.97 -11.87
N SER A 97 -6.92 -13.83 -11.88
CA SER A 97 -8.29 -13.48 -12.32
C SER A 97 -9.14 -12.82 -11.25
N ASP A 98 -8.72 -12.86 -9.98
CA ASP A 98 -9.49 -12.38 -8.84
C ASP A 98 -8.81 -11.18 -8.16
N ILE A 99 -9.61 -10.37 -7.46
CA ILE A 99 -9.10 -9.26 -6.65
C ILE A 99 -8.20 -9.81 -5.55
N ASP A 100 -6.94 -9.39 -5.58
CA ASP A 100 -5.91 -9.76 -4.62
C ASP A 100 -5.49 -8.55 -3.76
N HIS A 101 -5.61 -7.33 -4.29
CA HIS A 101 -5.13 -6.13 -3.61
C HIS A 101 -6.20 -5.04 -3.54
N MET A 102 -6.06 -4.17 -2.55
CA MET A 102 -6.92 -3.00 -2.37
C MET A 102 -6.06 -1.75 -2.50
N ALA A 103 -6.47 -0.79 -3.32
CA ALA A 103 -5.80 0.50 -3.48
C ALA A 103 -6.82 1.65 -3.48
N ILE A 104 -6.35 2.87 -3.73
CA ILE A 104 -7.16 4.09 -3.74
C ILE A 104 -7.06 4.74 -5.11
N VAL A 105 -8.16 5.26 -5.61
CA VAL A 105 -8.19 6.21 -6.73
C VAL A 105 -8.54 7.58 -6.17
N VAL A 106 -7.72 8.58 -6.45
CA VAL A 106 -8.00 9.98 -6.10
C VAL A 106 -8.40 10.75 -7.35
N HIS A 107 -9.50 11.50 -7.26
CA HIS A 107 -9.99 12.40 -8.28
C HIS A 107 -9.45 13.80 -8.00
N LEU A 108 -8.70 14.37 -8.94
CA LEU A 108 -8.11 15.69 -8.79
C LEU A 108 -7.91 16.34 -10.16
N ASP A 109 -8.37 17.58 -10.32
CA ASP A 109 -8.20 18.39 -11.54
C ASP A 109 -8.58 17.63 -12.83
N ASP A 110 -9.77 17.00 -12.83
CA ASP A 110 -10.29 16.14 -13.92
C ASP A 110 -9.42 14.93 -14.29
N GLN A 111 -8.46 14.58 -13.43
CA GLN A 111 -7.55 13.46 -13.59
C GLN A 111 -7.70 12.46 -12.44
N LEU A 112 -7.55 11.17 -12.78
CA LEU A 112 -7.50 10.09 -11.80
C LEU A 112 -6.06 9.71 -11.47
N TYR A 113 -5.79 9.47 -10.20
CA TYR A 113 -4.50 9.02 -9.70
C TYR A 113 -4.63 7.73 -8.90
N TYR A 114 -3.83 6.74 -9.25
CA TYR A 114 -3.61 5.54 -8.45
C TYR A 114 -2.74 5.90 -7.25
N VAL A 115 -3.25 5.62 -6.06
CA VAL A 115 -2.61 5.92 -4.78
C VAL A 115 -2.59 4.66 -3.94
N ASP A 116 -1.42 4.34 -3.40
CA ASP A 116 -1.23 3.11 -2.66
C ASP A 116 -0.09 3.22 -1.65
N VAL A 117 -0.44 2.99 -0.39
CA VAL A 117 0.48 2.94 0.73
C VAL A 117 0.59 1.52 1.32
N GLY A 118 -0.10 0.55 0.74
CA GLY A 118 -0.29 -0.80 1.25
C GLY A 118 0.20 -1.93 0.36
N TYR A 119 0.83 -1.65 -0.79
CA TYR A 119 1.23 -2.69 -1.76
C TYR A 119 2.35 -3.64 -1.30
N GLY A 120 3.01 -3.35 -0.18
CA GLY A 120 4.21 -4.08 0.22
C GLY A 120 5.31 -3.87 -0.83
N PHE A 121 6.00 -4.91 -1.30
CA PHE A 121 7.30 -4.78 -2.00
C PHE A 121 7.35 -3.97 -3.30
N TYR A 122 6.22 -3.71 -3.95
CA TYR A 122 6.17 -3.07 -5.26
C TYR A 122 5.80 -1.60 -5.20
N PHE A 123 5.94 -0.97 -4.04
CA PHE A 123 5.34 0.32 -3.83
C PHE A 123 5.79 1.42 -4.79
N ILE A 124 4.84 2.34 -4.98
CA ILE A 124 4.89 3.51 -5.84
C ILE A 124 4.93 4.71 -4.90
N TYR A 125 5.92 5.59 -5.03
CA TYR A 125 6.15 6.68 -4.07
C TYR A 125 5.32 7.92 -4.29
N GLN A 126 4.64 7.98 -5.43
CA GLN A 126 3.93 9.15 -5.92
C GLN A 126 2.57 8.71 -6.47
N PRO A 127 1.54 9.55 -6.38
CA PRO A 127 0.28 9.32 -7.07
C PRO A 127 0.55 9.12 -8.56
N LEU A 128 0.17 7.96 -9.08
CA LEU A 128 0.44 7.58 -10.46
C LEU A 128 -0.76 7.97 -11.33
N PRO A 129 -0.60 8.82 -12.36
CA PRO A 129 -1.71 9.15 -13.25
C PRO A 129 -2.28 7.89 -13.91
N ILE A 130 -3.60 7.75 -13.89
CA ILE A 130 -4.32 6.67 -14.58
C ILE A 130 -4.64 7.16 -16.00
N MET A 131 -3.60 7.19 -16.84
CA MET A 131 -3.71 7.42 -18.29
C MET A 131 -2.59 6.64 -19.00
N ASP A 132 -2.74 6.39 -20.30
CA ASP A 132 -1.67 5.76 -21.09
C ASP A 132 -0.36 6.54 -21.00
N GLY A 133 0.72 5.88 -20.58
CA GLY A 133 2.00 6.56 -20.45
C GLY A 133 3.10 5.77 -19.77
N ILE A 134 4.29 6.38 -19.78
CA ILE A 134 5.45 5.93 -19.01
C ILE A 134 5.73 6.97 -17.94
N TYR A 135 5.74 6.53 -16.68
CA TYR A 135 5.99 7.34 -15.50
C TYR A 135 7.23 6.86 -14.79
N LYS A 136 7.88 7.76 -14.06
CA LYS A 136 9.08 7.46 -13.29
C LYS A 136 9.00 8.11 -11.93
N ASP A 137 9.36 7.36 -10.91
CA ASP A 137 9.69 7.89 -9.60
C ASP A 137 10.99 7.25 -9.08
N ARG A 138 11.30 7.44 -7.80
CA ARG A 138 12.50 6.86 -7.18
C ARG A 138 12.44 5.34 -6.99
N SER A 139 11.27 4.71 -7.06
CA SER A 139 11.11 3.25 -7.01
C SER A 139 11.25 2.56 -8.37
N GLY A 140 11.23 3.31 -9.47
CA GLY A 140 11.48 2.79 -10.80
C GLY A 140 10.65 3.45 -11.89
N ILE A 141 10.53 2.74 -13.01
CA ILE A 141 9.77 3.15 -14.18
C ILE A 141 8.51 2.29 -14.27
N TYR A 142 7.38 2.95 -14.49
CA TYR A 142 6.05 2.38 -14.59
C TYR A 142 5.48 2.65 -15.97
N LYS A 143 4.75 1.69 -16.52
CA LYS A 143 3.93 1.87 -17.72
C LYS A 143 2.47 1.68 -17.31
N VAL A 144 1.63 2.64 -17.63
CA VAL A 144 0.18 2.53 -17.47
C VAL A 144 -0.39 2.34 -18.86
N GLU A 145 -1.22 1.31 -19.02
CA GLU A 145 -1.84 0.93 -20.29
C GLU A 145 -3.35 0.81 -20.10
N LYS A 146 -4.12 1.53 -20.90
CA LYS A 146 -5.57 1.42 -20.97
C LYS A 146 -5.94 0.15 -21.71
N ALA A 147 -6.80 -0.65 -21.08
CA ALA A 147 -7.53 -1.75 -21.71
C ALA A 147 -9.01 -1.33 -21.88
N GLU A 148 -9.86 -2.25 -22.35
CA GLU A 148 -11.29 -1.95 -22.61
C GLU A 148 -12.01 -1.37 -21.37
N ASP A 149 -11.94 -2.07 -20.24
CA ASP A 149 -12.69 -1.78 -19.02
C ASP A 149 -11.80 -1.57 -17.76
N HIS A 150 -10.49 -1.60 -17.93
CA HIS A 150 -9.52 -1.51 -16.84
C HIS A 150 -8.20 -0.86 -17.31
N PHE A 151 -7.31 -0.58 -16.37
CA PHE A 151 -5.94 -0.17 -16.66
C PHE A 151 -4.96 -1.22 -16.15
N VAL A 152 -3.79 -1.29 -16.79
CA VAL A 152 -2.71 -2.18 -16.41
C VAL A 152 -1.48 -1.36 -16.08
N ILE A 153 -1.01 -1.46 -14.83
CA ILE A 153 0.22 -0.87 -14.36
C ILE A 153 1.33 -1.93 -14.43
N ARG A 154 2.39 -1.64 -15.18
CA ARG A 154 3.58 -2.48 -15.29
C ARG A 154 4.80 -1.81 -14.70
N LYS A 155 5.59 -2.52 -13.90
CA LYS A 155 6.89 -2.04 -13.39
C LYS A 155 8.04 -2.60 -14.22
N GLN A 156 9.00 -1.75 -14.56
CA GLN A 156 10.21 -2.15 -15.28
C GLN A 156 11.30 -2.66 -14.33
N TYR A 157 11.91 -3.80 -14.68
CA TYR A 157 13.10 -4.34 -14.04
C TYR A 157 14.05 -4.89 -15.09
N LYS A 158 15.34 -4.51 -15.05
CA LYS A 158 16.36 -4.92 -16.04
C LYS A 158 15.85 -4.79 -17.50
N ARG A 159 15.20 -3.65 -17.81
CA ARG A 159 14.60 -3.33 -19.13
C ARG A 159 13.45 -4.25 -19.58
N LYS A 160 12.92 -5.10 -18.69
CA LYS A 160 11.73 -5.93 -18.92
C LYS A 160 10.57 -5.43 -18.08
N TRP A 161 9.36 -5.53 -18.61
CA TRP A 161 8.14 -5.30 -17.83
C TRP A 161 7.77 -6.61 -17.14
N ILE A 162 7.91 -6.68 -15.82
CA ILE A 162 7.87 -7.95 -15.09
C ILE A 162 6.66 -8.12 -14.18
N HIS A 163 6.07 -7.03 -13.71
CA HIS A 163 5.02 -7.06 -12.70
C HIS A 163 3.79 -6.39 -13.28
N LYS A 164 2.64 -7.07 -13.25
CA LYS A 164 1.38 -6.61 -13.82
C LYS A 164 0.33 -6.44 -12.72
N LEU A 165 -0.12 -5.20 -12.53
CA LEU A 165 -1.28 -4.86 -11.70
C LEU A 165 -2.43 -4.39 -12.59
N SER A 166 -3.52 -5.14 -12.65
CA SER A 166 -4.74 -4.68 -13.31
C SER A 166 -5.62 -3.96 -12.29
N ILE A 167 -6.10 -2.76 -12.65
CA ILE A 167 -6.98 -1.94 -11.82
C ILE A 167 -8.28 -1.66 -12.59
N ASN A 168 -9.42 -1.98 -11.98
CA ASN A 168 -10.71 -1.46 -12.43
C ASN A 168 -11.07 -0.25 -11.57
N LEU A 169 -11.75 0.72 -12.17
CA LEU A 169 -12.13 1.96 -11.49
C LEU A 169 -13.48 1.86 -10.79
N ILE A 170 -13.92 0.64 -10.49
CA ILE A 170 -15.20 0.38 -9.82
C ILE A 170 -15.02 0.66 -8.33
N PRO A 171 -15.70 1.67 -7.76
CA PRO A 171 -15.64 1.94 -6.33
C PRO A 171 -16.15 0.75 -5.53
N ARG A 172 -15.51 0.47 -4.39
CA ARG A 172 -15.86 -0.63 -3.50
C ARG A 172 -16.02 -0.18 -2.06
N ASP A 173 -16.88 -0.85 -1.33
CA ASP A 173 -16.93 -0.74 0.11
C ASP A 173 -15.83 -1.61 0.73
N ILE A 174 -15.28 -1.20 1.87
CA ILE A 174 -14.26 -1.98 2.59
C ILE A 174 -14.73 -3.41 2.88
N ARG A 175 -16.03 -3.62 3.10
CA ARG A 175 -16.65 -4.94 3.35
C ARG A 175 -16.54 -5.88 2.15
N ASP A 176 -16.44 -5.35 0.93
CA ASP A 176 -16.31 -6.16 -0.30
C ASP A 176 -14.98 -6.96 -0.32
N PHE A 177 -13.98 -6.50 0.43
CA PHE A 177 -12.66 -7.12 0.50
C PHE A 177 -12.58 -8.27 1.51
N ARG A 178 -13.67 -8.59 2.23
CA ARG A 178 -13.69 -9.68 3.21
C ARG A 178 -13.25 -11.00 2.58
N GLN A 179 -13.75 -11.31 1.38
CA GLN A 179 -13.39 -12.56 0.69
C GLN A 179 -11.92 -12.55 0.24
N THR A 180 -11.40 -11.42 -0.24
CA THR A 180 -9.99 -11.27 -0.60
C THR A 180 -9.09 -11.48 0.61
N TYR A 181 -9.41 -10.89 1.77
CA TYR A 181 -8.67 -11.16 3.00
C TYR A 181 -8.68 -12.64 3.36
N TRP A 182 -9.84 -13.29 3.34
CA TRP A 182 -9.93 -14.72 3.62
C TRP A 182 -9.04 -15.56 2.69
N LYS A 183 -8.91 -15.21 1.40
CA LYS A 183 -7.97 -15.87 0.49
C LYS A 183 -6.51 -15.71 0.92
N HIS A 184 -6.12 -14.52 1.38
CA HIS A 184 -4.76 -14.24 1.86
C HIS A 184 -4.36 -15.05 3.08
N ILE A 185 -5.31 -15.33 3.97
CA ILE A 185 -5.05 -15.94 5.26
C ILE A 185 -5.42 -17.43 5.37
N ASN A 186 -6.35 -17.92 4.55
CA ASN A 186 -6.70 -19.34 4.50
C ASN A 186 -5.84 -20.12 3.49
N ASN A 187 -5.89 -21.45 3.57
CA ASN A 187 -5.26 -22.39 2.63
C ASN A 187 -3.75 -22.15 2.39
N GLY A 188 -3.08 -21.50 3.34
CA GLY A 188 -1.67 -21.19 3.23
C GLY A 188 -1.36 -20.07 2.24
N GLY A 189 -2.22 -19.06 2.13
CA GLY A 189 -1.91 -17.82 1.40
C GLY A 189 -0.61 -17.16 1.91
N TYR A 190 0.03 -16.36 1.04
CA TYR A 190 1.37 -15.82 1.27
C TYR A 190 1.50 -15.06 2.60
N LEU A 191 0.48 -14.27 2.96
CA LEU A 191 0.45 -13.47 4.18
C LEU A 191 0.24 -14.28 5.47
N SER A 192 -0.12 -15.56 5.38
CA SER A 192 -0.26 -16.45 6.55
C SER A 192 0.94 -17.36 6.82
N LYS A 193 1.83 -17.52 5.83
CA LYS A 193 2.95 -18.48 5.90
C LYS A 193 4.27 -17.87 6.35
N ARG A 194 4.44 -16.56 6.16
CA ARG A 194 5.70 -15.87 6.45
C ARG A 194 5.44 -14.59 7.20
N THR A 195 6.31 -14.26 8.13
CA THR A 195 6.30 -12.91 8.69
C THR A 195 6.93 -11.97 7.68
N ILE A 196 6.32 -10.79 7.55
CA ILE A 196 6.74 -9.74 6.65
C ILE A 196 6.59 -8.43 7.41
N PHE A 197 7.66 -7.67 7.38
CA PHE A 197 7.69 -6.28 7.75
C PHE A 197 8.47 -5.56 6.65
N SER A 198 7.93 -4.49 6.09
CA SER A 198 8.66 -3.64 5.18
C SER A 198 8.35 -2.18 5.39
N ILE A 199 9.37 -1.36 5.22
CA ILE A 199 9.26 0.09 5.41
C ILE A 199 10.20 0.79 4.44
N TYR A 200 9.78 1.95 3.98
CA TYR A 200 10.64 2.79 3.17
C TYR A 200 11.61 3.61 4.01
N THR A 201 12.77 3.84 3.41
CA THR A 201 13.75 4.80 3.87
C THR A 201 13.85 5.95 2.88
N LEU A 202 14.68 6.95 3.19
CA LEU A 202 14.92 8.08 2.29
C LEU A 202 15.47 7.63 0.92
N ASN A 203 16.33 6.60 0.94
CA ASN A 203 17.13 6.17 -0.21
C ASN A 203 16.81 4.74 -0.68
N GLY A 204 15.76 4.10 -0.15
CA GLY A 204 15.38 2.76 -0.55
C GLY A 204 14.36 2.16 0.41
N PHE A 205 14.49 0.88 0.76
CA PHE A 205 13.53 0.21 1.63
C PHE A 205 14.14 -0.98 2.34
N ILE A 206 13.56 -1.31 3.49
CA ILE A 206 13.93 -2.44 4.31
C ILE A 206 12.81 -3.46 4.23
N ILE A 207 13.19 -4.72 4.06
CA ILE A 207 12.32 -5.88 4.17
C ILE A 207 12.88 -6.79 5.24
N PHE A 208 12.07 -7.11 6.23
CA PHE A 208 12.31 -8.21 7.15
C PHE A 208 11.27 -9.29 6.88
N SER A 209 11.73 -10.47 6.50
CA SER A 209 10.86 -11.63 6.29
C SER A 209 11.40 -12.87 6.99
N ASP A 210 10.60 -13.45 7.86
CA ASP A 210 10.98 -14.55 8.75
C ASP A 210 12.22 -14.21 9.60
N ASN A 211 13.40 -14.67 9.17
CA ASN A 211 14.69 -14.35 9.78
C ASN A 211 15.67 -13.68 8.81
N SER A 212 15.16 -13.13 7.72
CA SER A 212 15.97 -12.53 6.66
C SER A 212 15.70 -11.04 6.59
N LEU A 213 16.73 -10.23 6.78
CA LEU A 213 16.72 -8.79 6.60
C LEU A 213 17.35 -8.45 5.24
N THR A 214 16.60 -7.77 4.38
CA THR A 214 17.09 -7.23 3.12
C THR A 214 16.97 -5.71 3.16
N ILE A 215 18.05 -5.01 2.89
CA ILE A 215 18.11 -3.55 2.81
C ILE A 215 18.44 -3.18 1.37
N TYR A 216 17.61 -2.34 0.77
CA TYR A 216 17.87 -1.70 -0.51
C TYR A 216 18.23 -0.24 -0.27
N GLU A 217 19.37 0.20 -0.80
CA GLU A 217 19.82 1.59 -0.77
C GLU A 217 20.30 1.99 -2.17
N GLY A 218 19.58 2.86 -2.84
CA GLY A 218 19.84 3.20 -4.23
C GLY A 218 19.76 1.96 -5.13
N GLN A 219 20.89 1.56 -5.70
CA GLN A 219 21.01 0.36 -6.53
C GLN A 219 21.57 -0.85 -5.77
N ASP A 220 22.01 -0.65 -4.53
CA ASP A 220 22.65 -1.67 -3.72
C ASP A 220 21.61 -2.50 -2.98
N CYS A 221 21.95 -3.77 -2.75
CA CYS A 221 21.10 -4.72 -2.03
C CYS A 221 21.95 -5.49 -1.03
N PHE A 222 21.69 -5.28 0.26
CA PHE A 222 22.34 -5.95 1.37
C PHE A 222 21.40 -7.00 1.97
N LYS A 223 21.88 -8.23 2.14
CA LYS A 223 21.09 -9.33 2.69
C LYS A 223 21.77 -9.90 3.91
N TYR A 224 21.03 -9.98 5.01
CA TYR A 224 21.47 -10.51 6.29
C TYR A 224 20.52 -11.62 6.73
N LYS A 225 21.09 -12.71 7.23
CA LYS A 225 20.33 -13.77 7.88
C LYS A 225 20.50 -13.65 9.38
N LEU A 226 19.42 -13.36 10.08
CA LEU A 226 19.41 -13.23 11.52
C LEU A 226 19.32 -14.62 12.17
N PRO A 227 20.03 -14.87 13.26
CA PRO A 227 19.86 -16.08 14.03
C PRO A 227 18.41 -16.15 14.54
N LEU A 228 17.80 -17.33 14.47
CA LEU A 228 16.53 -17.57 15.13
C LEU A 228 16.77 -17.48 16.63
N TRP A 229 16.14 -16.52 17.30
CA TRP A 229 16.18 -16.44 18.75
C TRP A 229 15.43 -17.67 19.29
N ARG A 230 16.18 -18.62 19.85
CA ARG A 230 15.67 -19.73 20.64
C ARG A 230 15.66 -19.27 22.09
N GLY A 231 14.60 -18.54 22.46
CA GLY A 231 14.28 -18.32 23.87
C GLY A 231 13.43 -19.43 24.43
#